data_AF-A0A1D2TRX7-F1
#
_entry.id   AF-A0A1D2TRX7-F1
#
_cell.length_a   1.000
_cell.length_b   1.000
_cell.length_c   1.000
_cell.angle_alpha   90.00
_cell.angle_beta   90.00
_cell.angle_gamma   90.00
#
_symmetry.space_group_name_H-M   'P 1'
#
loop_
_entity.id
_entity.type
_entity.pdbx_description
1 polymer ?
#
loop_
_entity_poly.entity_id
_entity_poly.type
_entity_poly.pdbx_seq_one_letter_code
_entity_poly.pdbx_strand_id
1 'polypeptide(L)' 'MEELMVGRTTIVIAHRLSTIRGADRILVFDQGRIVEEGRHAELVSRGGAYARLHAVTEGAI' A
#
# COMPACT_ATOMS: atom_id res chain seq x y z
N MET A 1 12.62 -1.46 7.52
CA MET A 1 11.33 -0.89 7.98
C MET A 1 10.75 -1.75 9.07
N GLU A 2 10.63 -3.06 8.84
CA GLU A 2 10.01 -4.02 9.77
C GLU A 2 10.58 -3.94 11.20
N GLU A 3 11.89 -3.92 11.40
CA GLU A 3 12.50 -3.77 12.73
C GLU A 3 12.12 -2.45 13.44
N LEU A 4 11.92 -1.38 12.67
CA LEU A 4 11.48 -0.08 13.20
C LEU A 4 9.99 -0.06 13.54
N MET A 5 9.21 -1.03 13.08
CA MET A 5 7.77 -1.11 13.31
C MET A 5 7.39 -2.01 14.49
N VAL A 6 8.27 -2.94 14.89
CA VAL A 6 7.98 -3.88 15.98
C VAL A 6 7.65 -3.15 17.28
N GLY A 7 6.46 -3.46 17.84
CA GLY A 7 6.00 -2.92 19.12
C GLY A 7 5.58 -1.44 19.08
N ARG A 8 5.44 -0.85 17.89
CA ARG A 8 5.08 0.56 17.72
C ARG A 8 3.97 0.75 16.71
N THR A 9 3.00 1.61 17.03
CA THR A 9 2.07 2.12 16.02
C THR A 9 2.85 2.98 15.03
N THR A 10 2.89 2.54 13.77
CA THR A 10 3.67 3.20 12.72
C THR A 10 2.74 3.65 11.60
N ILE A 11 2.81 4.94 11.25
CA ILE A 11 2.11 5.50 10.09
C ILE A 11 3.15 5.78 9.00
N VAL A 12 2.87 5.33 7.78
CA VAL A 12 3.80 5.41 6.65
C VAL A 12 3.09 6.06 5.49
N ILE A 13 3.66 7.16 4.99
CA ILE A 13 3.24 7.76 3.72
C ILE A 13 4.24 7.28 2.66
N ALA A 14 3.77 6.43 1.76
CA ALA A 14 4.63 5.74 0.82
C ALA A 14 4.45 6.25 -0.61
N HIS A 15 5.57 6.61 -1.25
CA HIS A 15 5.65 6.80 -2.70
C HIS A 15 6.10 5.53 -3.42
N ARG A 16 6.72 4.60 -2.70
CA ARG A 16 7.15 3.28 -3.20
C ARG A 16 6.34 2.21 -2.52
N LEU A 17 5.63 1.41 -3.31
CA LEU A 17 4.77 0.36 -2.79
C LEU A 17 5.55 -0.78 -2.11
N SER A 18 6.81 -0.99 -2.49
CA SER A 18 7.72 -1.92 -1.83
C SER A 18 7.86 -1.67 -0.32
N THR A 19 7.77 -0.42 0.12
CA THR A 19 7.96 -0.02 1.53
C THR A 19 6.76 -0.38 2.41
N ILE A 20 5.57 -0.52 1.82
CA ILE A 20 4.31 -0.79 2.55
C ILE A 20 3.76 -2.19 2.29
N ARG A 21 4.51 -3.06 1.60
CA ARG A 21 4.09 -4.43 1.29
C ARG A 21 3.78 -5.26 2.56
N GLY A 22 4.56 -5.04 3.62
CA GLY A 22 4.40 -5.70 4.92
C GLY A 22 3.49 -4.96 5.91
N ALA A 23 2.79 -3.89 5.49
CA ALA A 23 1.90 -3.17 6.38
C ALA A 23 0.66 -3.99 6.75
N ASP A 24 0.26 -3.94 8.02
CA ASP A 24 -0.94 -4.62 8.52
C ASP A 24 -2.22 -4.12 7.84
N ARG A 25 -2.23 -2.83 7.47
CA ARG A 25 -3.34 -2.12 6.83
C ARG A 25 -2.79 -1.04 5.89
N ILE A 26 -3.28 -1.01 4.66
CA ILE A 26 -2.97 0.01 3.66
C ILE A 26 -4.24 0.80 3.36
N LEU A 27 -4.11 2.13 3.30
CA LEU A 27 -5.18 3.06 2.93
C LEU A 27 -4.79 3.76 1.64
N VAL A 28 -5.65 3.68 0.63
CA VAL A 28 -5.46 4.38 -0.65
C VAL A 28 -6.31 5.62 -0.65
N PHE A 29 -5.66 6.76 -0.86
CA PHE A 29 -6.32 8.05 -0.99
C PHE A 29 -6.49 8.46 -2.45
N ASP A 30 -7.67 8.96 -2.79
CA ASP A 30 -7.93 9.68 -4.02
C ASP A 30 -8.86 10.88 -3.73
N GLN A 31 -8.50 12.05 -4.25
CA GLN A 31 -9.23 13.31 -4.03
C GLN A 31 -9.62 13.58 -2.57
N GLY A 32 -8.71 13.32 -1.63
CA GLY A 32 -8.93 13.53 -0.19
C GLY A 32 -9.86 12.52 0.49
N ARG A 33 -10.23 11.42 -0.18
CA ARG A 33 -11.04 10.34 0.37
C ARG A 33 -10.30 9.02 0.35
N ILE A 34 -10.60 8.15 1.31
CA ILE A 34 -10.14 6.76 1.29
C ILE A 34 -11.01 6.00 0.31
N VAL A 35 -10.42 5.50 -0.77
CA VAL A 35 -11.12 4.74 -1.82
C VAL A 35 -10.91 3.24 -1.71
N GLU A 36 -9.80 2.81 -1.10
CA GLU A 36 -9.53 1.41 -0.83
C GLU A 36 -8.81 1.22 0.51
N GLU A 37 -9.07 0.06 1.10
CA GLU A 37 -8.47 -0.39 2.35
C GLU A 37 -8.31 -1.91 2.35
N GLY A 38 -7.16 -2.37 2.83
CA GLY A 38 -6.86 -3.78 3.01
C GLY A 38 -5.38 -4.06 3.15
N ARG A 39 -5.01 -5.35 3.15
CA ARG A 39 -3.62 -5.79 3.05
C ARG A 39 -3.14 -5.76 1.60
N HIS A 40 -1.82 -5.72 1.40
CA HIS A 40 -1.21 -5.70 0.07
C HIS A 40 -1.80 -6.77 -0.87
N ALA A 41 -1.82 -8.04 -0.46
CA ALA A 41 -2.30 -9.13 -1.31
C ALA A 41 -3.78 -8.99 -1.70
N GLU A 42 -4.62 -8.47 -0.79
CA GLU A 42 -6.05 -8.24 -1.03
C GLU A 42 -6.28 -7.10 -2.01
N LEU A 43 -5.51 -6.02 -1.87
CA LEU A 43 -5.64 -4.85 -2.73
C LEU A 43 -5.10 -5.12 -4.14
N VAL A 44 -4.03 -5.91 -4.27
CA VAL A 44 -3.54 -6.36 -5.58
C VAL A 44 -4.58 -7.24 -6.28
N SER A 45 -5.16 -8.21 -5.57
CA SER A 45 -6.13 -9.13 -6.18
C SER A 45 -7.44 -8.47 -6.61
N ARG A 46 -7.82 -7.35 -5.96
CA ARG A 46 -9.00 -6.55 -6.34
C ARG A 46 -8.83 -5.80 -7.67
N GLY A 47 -7.61 -5.62 -8.18
CA GLY A 47 -7.39 -4.90 -9.44
C GLY A 47 -7.74 -3.40 -9.38
N GLY A 48 -7.83 -2.83 -8.18
CA GLY A 48 -8.22 -1.45 -7.93
C GLY A 48 -7.14 -0.40 -8.27
N ALA A 49 -7.32 0.81 -7.74
CA ALA A 49 -6.33 1.88 -7.79
C ALA A 49 -4.98 1.46 -7.20
N TYR A 50 -4.98 0.70 -6.10
CA TYR A 50 -3.75 0.14 -5.53
C TYR A 50 -2.99 -0.74 -6.55
N ALA A 51 -3.69 -1.69 -7.17
CA ALA A 51 -3.10 -2.62 -8.14
C ALA A 51 -2.56 -1.90 -9.38
N ARG A 52 -3.26 -0.86 -9.86
CA ARG A 52 -2.77 -0.01 -10.97
C ARG A 52 -1.49 0.74 -10.61
N LEU A 53 -1.42 1.33 -9.42
CA LEU A 53 -0.19 1.98 -8.92
C LEU A 53 0.95 0.96 -8.78
N HIS A 54 0.63 -0.27 -8.36
CA HIS A 54 1.58 -1.37 -8.24
C HIS A 54 2.19 -1.74 -9.59
N ALA A 55 1.37 -1.95 -10.61
CA ALA A 55 1.83 -2.30 -11.96
C ALA A 55 2.78 -1.23 -12.54
N VAL A 56 2.46 0.06 -12.36
CA VAL A 56 3.31 1.17 -12.84
C VAL A 56 4.65 1.21 -12.11
N THR A 57 4.67 0.94 -10.80
CA THR A 57 5.88 1.03 -9.98
C THR A 57 6.83 -0.17 -10.19
N GLU A 58 6.30 -1.34 -10.56
CA GLU A 58 7.09 -2.53 -10.87
C GLU A 58 7.63 -2.54 -12.33
N GLY A 59 7.31 -1.54 -13.14
CA GLY A 59 7.78 -1.46 -14.53
C GLY A 59 7.17 -2.50 -15.45
N ALA A 60 6.03 -3.08 -15.07
CA ALA A 60 5.25 -3.96 -15.94
C ALA A 60 4.45 -3.08 -16.92
N ILE A 61 5.04 -2.83 -18.10
CA ILE A 61 4.38 -2.24 -19.28
C ILE A 61 4.43 -3.28 -20.39
#